data_AF-A0A352HNX9-F1
#
_entry.id   AF-A0A352HNX9-F1
#
_cell.length_a   1.000
_cell.length_b   1.000
_cell.length_c   1.000
_cell.angle_alpha   90.00
_cell.angle_beta   90.00
_cell.angle_gamma   90.00
#
_symmetry.space_group_name_H-M   'P 1'
#
loop_
_entity.id
_entity.type
_entity.pdbx_description
1 polymer ?
#
loop_
_entity_poly.entity_id
_entity_poly.type
_entity_poly.pdbx_seq_one_letter_code
_entity_poly.pdbx_strand_id
1 'polypeptide(L)'
;MKKTQHRSPQTAKTDLFTALIQSDLHVRCEKEYKFHPTRRWRFDYAIPQFRIAIEIDGGVWTGGRHTRPKGYLGDLEKFNAAAAMGWVVLKFTPATQYKSDTFNIIKETISVLKATTKTS
;
A
#
# COMPACT_ATOMS: atom_id res chain seq x y z
N MET A 1 -39.30 5.54 -28.19
CA MET A 1 -39.14 5.58 -26.72
C MET A 1 -38.10 4.53 -26.32
N LYS A 2 -36.86 4.93 -25.99
CA LYS A 2 -35.83 3.99 -25.52
C LYS A 2 -35.82 4.00 -23.99
N LYS A 3 -36.15 2.87 -23.35
CA LYS A 3 -36.10 2.70 -21.89
C LYS A 3 -34.64 2.72 -21.45
N THR A 4 -34.23 3.77 -20.75
CA THR A 4 -32.95 3.84 -20.05
C THR A 4 -33.01 2.95 -18.82
N GLN A 5 -32.25 1.85 -18.83
CA GLN A 5 -32.04 1.03 -17.64
C GLN A 5 -31.11 1.78 -16.69
N HIS A 6 -31.63 2.19 -15.53
CA HIS A 6 -30.79 2.57 -14.40
C HIS A 6 -30.08 1.33 -13.88
N ARG A 7 -28.77 1.20 -14.18
CA ARG A 7 -27.89 0.28 -13.44
C ARG A 7 -27.67 0.89 -12.06
N SER A 8 -28.04 0.16 -11.02
CA SER A 8 -27.64 0.45 -9.64
C SER A 8 -26.11 0.49 -9.55
N PRO A 9 -25.51 1.40 -8.75
CA PRO A 9 -24.08 1.41 -8.55
C PRO A 9 -23.67 0.10 -7.89
N GLN A 10 -22.93 -0.71 -8.63
CA GLN A 10 -22.37 -1.96 -8.16
C GLN A 10 -21.37 -1.61 -7.06
N THR A 11 -21.71 -1.89 -5.79
CA THR A 11 -20.83 -1.65 -4.65
C THR A 11 -19.50 -2.36 -4.93
N ALA A 12 -18.44 -1.58 -5.09
CA ALA A 12 -17.11 -2.12 -5.29
C ALA A 12 -16.81 -3.09 -4.14
N LYS A 13 -16.39 -4.33 -4.47
CA LYS A 13 -16.00 -5.30 -3.45
C LYS A 13 -14.87 -4.69 -2.61
N THR A 14 -15.14 -4.37 -1.35
CA THR A 14 -14.12 -3.87 -0.42
C THR A 14 -13.03 -4.93 -0.26
N ASP A 15 -11.77 -4.54 -0.46
CA ASP A 15 -10.63 -5.43 -0.26
C ASP A 15 -10.46 -5.74 1.24
N LEU A 16 -10.36 -7.03 1.60
CA LEU A 16 -10.34 -7.47 3.01
C LEU A 16 -9.22 -6.80 3.81
N PHE A 17 -8.02 -6.66 3.22
CA PHE A 17 -6.89 -6.06 3.91
C PHE A 17 -7.14 -4.58 4.21
N THR A 18 -7.73 -3.84 3.25
CA THR A 18 -8.14 -2.45 3.49
C THR A 18 -9.21 -2.33 4.57
N ALA A 19 -10.16 -3.26 4.62
CA ALA A 19 -11.23 -3.27 5.63
C ALA A 19 -10.66 -3.54 7.03
N LEU A 20 -9.71 -4.47 7.17
CA LEU A 20 -9.06 -4.79 8.44
C LEU A 20 -8.24 -3.60 8.97
N ILE A 21 -7.45 -2.93 8.11
CA ILE A 21 -6.72 -1.72 8.51
C ILE A 21 -7.69 -0.63 8.98
N GLN A 22 -8.80 -0.44 8.27
CA GLN A 22 -9.80 0.55 8.65
C GLN A 22 -10.48 0.22 9.99
N SER A 23 -10.78 -1.05 10.24
CA SER A 23 -11.40 -1.53 11.50
C SER A 23 -10.44 -1.42 12.68
N ASP A 24 -9.22 -1.95 12.54
CA ASP A 24 -8.31 -2.13 13.68
C ASP A 24 -7.54 -0.84 13.99
N LEU A 25 -7.15 -0.10 12.94
CA LEU A 25 -6.28 1.07 13.07
C LEU A 25 -7.02 2.38 12.89
N HIS A 26 -8.30 2.36 12.47
CA HIS A 26 -9.14 3.54 12.25
C HIS A 26 -8.53 4.54 11.24
N VAL A 27 -7.91 4.01 10.19
CA VAL A 27 -7.25 4.79 9.14
C VAL A 27 -7.65 4.30 7.75
N ARG A 28 -7.75 5.24 6.81
CA ARG A 28 -8.06 4.92 5.42
C ARG A 28 -6.86 4.27 4.74
N CYS A 29 -7.07 3.06 4.23
CA CYS A 29 -6.11 2.32 3.42
C CYS A 29 -6.63 2.20 1.98
N GLU A 30 -5.75 2.42 0.99
CA GLU A 30 -6.08 2.37 -0.44
C GLU A 30 -5.23 1.32 -1.14
N LYS A 31 -5.86 0.50 -1.98
CA LYS A 31 -5.20 -0.52 -2.79
C LYS A 31 -4.70 0.08 -4.12
N GLU A 32 -3.60 -0.44 -4.65
CA GLU A 32 -2.99 -0.04 -5.94
C GLU A 32 -2.73 1.48 -6.04
N TYR A 33 -2.25 2.08 -4.95
CA TYR A 33 -2.15 3.53 -4.82
C TYR A 33 -1.02 4.12 -5.69
N LYS A 34 -1.38 5.01 -6.63
CA LYS A 34 -0.41 5.74 -7.47
C LYS A 34 0.15 6.93 -6.67
N PHE A 35 1.43 6.84 -6.26
CA PHE A 35 2.06 7.88 -5.44
C PHE A 35 2.85 8.92 -6.23
N HIS A 36 3.34 8.57 -7.42
CA HIS A 36 4.22 9.42 -8.21
C HIS A 36 3.42 10.22 -9.25
N PRO A 37 3.65 11.54 -9.44
CA PRO A 37 2.85 12.36 -10.36
C PRO A 37 2.95 11.89 -11.82
N THR A 38 4.18 11.72 -12.32
CA THR A 38 4.46 11.39 -13.73
C THR A 38 4.62 9.89 -14.00
N ARG A 39 5.29 9.14 -13.12
CA ARG A 39 5.46 7.69 -13.26
C ARG A 39 4.16 6.95 -12.94
N ARG A 40 4.01 5.76 -13.53
CA ARG A 40 2.84 4.89 -13.32
C ARG A 40 3.00 3.92 -12.14
N TRP A 41 3.94 4.18 -11.24
CA TRP A 41 4.18 3.32 -10.08
C TRP A 41 3.02 3.34 -9.11
N ARG A 42 2.73 2.17 -8.56
CA ARG A 42 1.70 1.95 -7.55
C ARG A 42 2.28 1.11 -6.43
N PHE A 43 1.90 1.42 -5.19
CA PHE A 43 2.07 0.50 -4.06
C PHE A 43 0.88 -0.47 -4.04
N ASP A 44 1.08 -1.70 -3.56
CA ASP A 44 -0.02 -2.64 -3.37
C ASP A 44 -1.09 -2.04 -2.45
N TYR A 45 -0.65 -1.40 -1.36
CA TYR A 45 -1.49 -0.66 -0.44
C TYR A 45 -0.80 0.62 0.07
N ALA A 46 -1.59 1.60 0.47
CA ALA A 46 -1.08 2.84 1.06
C ALA A 46 -2.03 3.41 2.12
N ILE A 47 -1.45 4.12 3.09
CA ILE A 47 -2.15 5.00 4.04
C ILE A 47 -1.67 6.43 3.73
N PRO A 48 -2.31 7.14 2.77
CA PRO A 48 -1.76 8.37 2.21
C PRO A 48 -1.59 9.50 3.23
N GLN A 49 -2.49 9.59 4.22
CA GLN A 49 -2.42 10.60 5.28
C GLN A 49 -1.11 10.56 6.08
N PHE A 50 -0.45 9.39 6.16
CA PHE A 50 0.83 9.20 6.84
C PHE A 50 1.98 8.91 5.88
N ARG A 51 1.75 8.93 4.57
CA ARG A 51 2.72 8.49 3.55
C ARG A 51 3.33 7.12 3.87
N ILE A 52 2.50 6.17 4.32
CA ILE A 52 2.93 4.79 4.52
C ILE A 52 2.54 3.97 3.29
N ALA A 53 3.51 3.32 2.68
CA ALA A 53 3.33 2.32 1.63
C ALA A 53 3.48 0.92 2.21
N ILE A 54 2.61 0.00 1.80
CA ILE A 54 2.62 -1.40 2.21
C ILE A 54 2.67 -2.25 0.94
N GLU A 55 3.75 -3.00 0.77
CA GLU A 55 3.97 -3.90 -0.38
C GLU A 55 3.91 -5.35 0.08
N ILE A 56 3.23 -6.19 -0.68
CA ILE A 56 3.11 -7.64 -0.43
C ILE A 56 3.91 -8.38 -1.52
N ASP A 57 5.18 -8.62 -1.23
CA ASP A 57 6.12 -9.23 -2.18
C ASP A 57 6.00 -10.77 -2.17
N GLY A 58 5.35 -11.33 -3.19
CA GLY A 58 5.26 -12.77 -3.43
C GLY A 58 6.49 -13.38 -4.13
N GLY A 59 7.47 -12.57 -4.52
CA GLY A 59 8.62 -12.97 -5.33
C GLY A 59 9.78 -13.59 -4.55
N VAL A 60 9.73 -13.57 -3.21
CA VAL A 60 10.85 -13.99 -2.33
C VAL A 60 11.30 -15.44 -2.60
N TRP A 61 10.38 -16.34 -2.94
CA TRP A 61 10.67 -17.78 -3.06
C TRP A 61 10.51 -18.36 -4.48
N THR A 62 10.03 -17.57 -5.44
CA THR A 62 9.53 -18.10 -6.73
C THR A 62 10.34 -17.68 -7.95
N GLY A 63 11.47 -16.96 -7.81
CA GLY A 63 12.27 -16.55 -8.97
C GLY A 63 11.49 -15.66 -9.95
N GLY A 64 10.62 -14.80 -9.42
CA GLY A 64 9.71 -13.95 -10.20
C GLY A 64 10.35 -12.68 -10.77
N ARG A 65 9.52 -11.78 -11.33
CA ARG A 65 9.92 -10.50 -11.95
C ARG A 65 10.93 -9.69 -11.11
N HIS A 66 10.77 -9.70 -9.79
CA HIS A 66 11.61 -8.98 -8.84
C HIS A 66 13.04 -9.55 -8.70
N THR A 67 13.27 -10.80 -9.12
CA THR A 67 14.59 -11.45 -9.14
C THR A 67 15.33 -11.27 -10.46
N ARG A 68 14.64 -10.80 -11.52
CA ARG A 68 15.30 -10.46 -12.79
C ARG A 68 15.99 -9.09 -12.65
N PRO A 69 17.21 -8.90 -13.18
CA PRO A 69 17.97 -7.66 -12.99
C PRO A 69 17.19 -6.39 -13.35
N LYS A 70 16.42 -6.42 -14.44
CA LYS A 70 15.60 -5.27 -14.89
C LYS A 70 14.44 -4.96 -13.94
N GLY A 71 13.82 -5.98 -13.33
CA GLY A 71 12.76 -5.78 -12.35
C GLY A 71 13.31 -5.17 -11.07
N TYR A 72 14.39 -5.77 -10.55
CA TYR A 72 15.09 -5.30 -9.36
C TYR A 72 15.56 -3.83 -9.48
N LEU A 73 16.20 -3.46 -10.59
CA LEU A 73 16.63 -2.07 -10.82
C LEU A 73 15.44 -1.09 -10.85
N GLY A 74 14.31 -1.51 -11.44
CA GLY A 74 13.08 -0.70 -11.46
C GLY A 74 12.45 -0.54 -10.08
N ASP A 75 12.57 -1.55 -9.22
CA ASP A 75 12.12 -1.48 -7.83
C ASP A 75 13.01 -0.56 -7.00
N LEU A 76 14.34 -0.62 -7.18
CA LEU A 76 15.27 0.32 -6.55
C LEU A 76 14.92 1.76 -6.93
N GLU A 77 14.68 2.03 -8.22
CA GLU A 77 14.27 3.36 -8.69
C GLU A 77 12.96 3.81 -8.03
N LYS A 78 11.94 2.93 -8.00
CA LYS A 78 10.64 3.20 -7.38
C LYS A 78 10.76 3.50 -5.89
N PHE A 79 11.49 2.67 -5.15
CA PHE A 79 11.59 2.79 -3.69
C PHE A 79 12.46 3.98 -3.26
N ASN A 80 13.53 4.29 -4.00
CA ASN A 80 14.29 5.51 -3.77
C ASN A 80 13.44 6.76 -4.01
N ALA A 81 12.64 6.78 -5.08
CA ALA A 81 11.72 7.88 -5.34
C ALA A 81 10.64 8.01 -4.24
N ALA A 82 10.09 6.89 -3.77
CA ALA A 82 9.16 6.88 -2.65
C ALA A 82 9.79 7.49 -1.38
N ALA A 83 10.99 7.03 -1.02
CA ALA A 83 11.72 7.54 0.14
C ALA A 83 12.02 9.04 0.02
N ALA A 84 12.49 9.50 -1.14
CA ALA A 84 12.74 10.92 -1.40
C ALA A 84 11.48 11.80 -1.30
N MET A 85 10.30 11.23 -1.57
CA MET A 85 9.00 11.89 -1.40
C MET A 85 8.44 11.77 0.04
N GLY A 86 9.23 11.26 0.98
CA GLY A 86 8.85 11.12 2.38
C GLY A 86 7.91 9.94 2.66
N TRP A 87 7.92 8.91 1.81
CA TRP A 87 7.17 7.68 2.08
C TRP A 87 7.98 6.71 2.93
N VAL A 88 7.33 6.14 3.94
CA VAL A 88 7.81 4.94 4.64
C VAL A 88 7.30 3.72 3.89
N VAL A 89 8.20 2.85 3.43
CA VAL A 89 7.83 1.64 2.70
C VAL A 89 8.02 0.41 3.58
N LEU A 90 6.92 -0.26 3.90
CA LEU A 90 6.89 -1.52 4.64
C LEU A 90 6.66 -2.68 3.65
N LYS A 91 7.50 -3.70 3.74
CA LYS A 91 7.44 -4.87 2.86
C LYS A 91 7.11 -6.12 3.65
N PHE A 92 6.11 -6.86 3.19
CA PHE A 92 5.67 -8.12 3.78
C PHE A 92 5.59 -9.20 2.72
N THR A 93 5.40 -10.44 3.15
CA THR A 93 5.12 -11.55 2.24
C THR A 93 3.62 -11.89 2.28
N PRO A 94 3.08 -12.59 1.28
CA PRO A 94 1.71 -13.10 1.34
C PRO A 94 1.43 -13.94 2.60
N ALA A 95 2.43 -14.66 3.13
CA ALA A 95 2.29 -15.48 4.33
C ALA A 95 2.08 -14.66 5.61
N THR A 96 2.63 -13.45 5.67
CA THR A 96 2.56 -12.57 6.85
C THR A 96 1.47 -11.50 6.73
N GLN A 97 0.90 -11.27 5.54
CA GLN A 97 -0.06 -10.18 5.27
C GLN A 97 -1.18 -10.05 6.31
N TYR A 98 -1.77 -11.18 6.75
CA TYR A 98 -2.91 -11.18 7.70
C TYR A 98 -2.52 -11.57 9.12
N LYS A 99 -1.24 -11.44 9.49
CA LYS A 99 -0.75 -11.75 10.85
C LYS A 99 -0.72 -10.50 11.72
N SER A 100 -0.96 -10.67 13.01
CA SER A 100 -0.98 -9.58 14.00
C SER A 100 0.29 -8.72 13.94
N ASP A 101 1.45 -9.34 13.73
CA ASP A 101 2.73 -8.64 13.61
C ASP A 101 2.75 -7.60 12.49
N THR A 102 2.11 -7.89 11.34
CA THR A 102 1.98 -6.93 10.24
C THR A 102 1.17 -5.70 10.68
N PHE A 103 0.04 -5.90 11.34
CA PHE A 103 -0.78 -4.80 11.85
C PHE A 103 -0.07 -4.02 12.97
N ASN A 104 0.69 -4.71 13.83
CA ASN A 104 1.48 -4.08 14.89
C ASN A 104 2.55 -3.16 14.32
N ILE A 105 3.31 -3.62 13.31
CA ILE A 105 4.32 -2.79 12.64
C ILE A 105 3.68 -1.56 11.98
N ILE A 106 2.53 -1.72 11.32
CA ILE A 106 1.81 -0.58 10.72
C ILE A 106 1.37 0.40 11.81
N LYS A 107 0.80 -0.09 12.92
CA LYS A 107 0.36 0.74 14.06
C LYS A 107 1.51 1.49 14.72
N GLU A 108 2.65 0.84 14.90
CA GLU A 108 3.85 1.44 15.44
C GLU A 108 4.38 2.54 14.51
N THR A 109 4.44 2.26 13.21
CA THR A 109 4.85 3.24 12.19
C THR A 109 3.97 4.48 12.22
N ILE A 110 2.64 4.31 12.31
CA ILE A 110 1.70 5.44 12.47
C ILE A 110 2.00 6.23 13.75
N SER A 111 2.28 5.55 14.85
CA SER A 111 2.55 6.18 16.15
C SER A 111 3.82 7.00 16.13
N VAL A 112 4.91 6.47 15.55
CA VAL A 112 6.18 7.18 15.36
C VAL A 112 5.97 8.43 14.51
N LEU A 113 5.31 8.30 13.35
CA LEU A 113 5.09 9.44 12.45
C LEU A 113 4.22 10.53 13.09
N LYS A 114 3.18 10.16 13.86
CA LYS A 114 2.39 11.14 14.62
C LYS A 114 3.20 11.89 15.67
N ALA A 115 4.18 11.24 16.29
CA ALA A 115 5.05 11.88 17.28
C ALA A 115 6.01 12.88 16.61
N THR A 116 6.57 12.53 15.44
CA THR A 116 7.49 13.41 14.72
C THR A 116 6.81 14.70 14.25
N THR A 117 5.57 14.64 13.76
CA THR A 117 4.84 15.83 13.28
C THR A 117 4.45 16.82 14.40
N LYS A 118 4.43 16.39 15.66
CA LYS A 118 4.09 17.27 16.80
C LYS A 118 5.28 18.08 17.31
N THR A 119 6.49 17.71 16.93
CA THR A 119 7.74 18.30 17.45
C THR A 119 8.37 19.28 16.45
N SER A 120 7.77 19.43 15.26
CA SER A 120 8.14 20.44 14.24
C SER A 120 7.11 21.55 14.21
#